data_AF-A0A9E1IVM6-F1
#
_entry.id   AF-A0A9E1IVM6-F1
#
_cell.length_a   1.000
_cell.length_b   1.000
_cell.length_c   1.000
_cell.angle_alpha   90.00
_cell.angle_beta   90.00
_cell.angle_gamma   90.00
#
_symmetry.space_group_name_H-M   'P 1'
#
loop_
_entity.id
_entity.type
_entity.pdbx_description
1 polymer ?
#
loop_
_entity_poly.entity_id
_entity_poly.type
_entity_poly.pdbx_seq_one_letter_code
_entity_poly.pdbx_strand_id
1 'polypeptide(L)'
;MEVQIIQARTEVRFVGTSGNCEDCDEVQQKEDALNKDIEGDQVNLSQASLLLAKDQTNPDKLAKGEKDQESATGSSSQSGPKVEAELSEEERQILKELKARDAEVRAHEQAHLSAAGPYANGAPKFEYQTGPDGKQYAVGGEVSIDTSPVPGNPEATARKARTIKRAALAPRDPSSQDVKVAAQAAQLEAQARLEAKAEKAEEKEDASETENSSPSIEENQESSPNLEGNKDSDSSDPFARRVANRFSPSGSTSGNLLNVIS
;
A
#
# COMPACT_ATOMS: atom_id res chain seq x y z
N MET A 1 -9.53 -19.72 7.37
CA MET A 1 -10.34 -18.68 6.70
C MET A 1 -11.15 -17.99 7.77
N GLU A 2 -10.65 -16.86 8.26
CA GLU A 2 -11.42 -16.00 9.14
C GLU A 2 -11.87 -14.79 8.32
N VAL A 3 -13.18 -14.73 8.09
CA VAL A 3 -13.85 -13.58 7.49
C VAL A 3 -14.58 -12.91 8.64
N GLN A 4 -14.08 -11.77 9.11
CA GLN A 4 -14.78 -11.00 10.14
C GLN A 4 -15.57 -9.88 9.46
N ILE A 5 -16.90 -10.00 9.55
CA ILE A 5 -17.89 -9.03 9.05
C ILE A 5 -17.96 -7.85 10.03
N ILE A 6 -17.94 -6.62 9.50
CA ILE A 6 -18.00 -5.39 10.28
C ILE A 6 -19.47 -5.04 10.54
N GLN A 7 -19.99 -5.34 11.73
CA GLN A 7 -21.05 -4.54 12.35
C GLN A 7 -20.92 -4.55 13.88
N ALA A 8 -20.71 -3.38 14.49
CA ALA A 8 -21.28 -3.02 15.79
C ALA A 8 -21.07 -1.52 16.04
N ARG A 9 -22.16 -0.82 16.37
CA ARG A 9 -22.21 0.58 16.80
C ARG A 9 -21.33 0.79 18.03
N THR A 10 -20.52 1.85 18.01
CA THR A 10 -19.72 2.27 19.16
C THR A 10 -20.55 3.21 20.04
N GLU A 11 -20.91 2.78 21.26
CA GLU A 11 -21.39 3.68 22.31
C GLU A 11 -20.18 4.34 22.99
N VAL A 12 -20.17 5.66 23.04
CA VAL A 12 -19.12 6.44 23.72
C VAL A 12 -19.53 6.68 25.17
N ARG A 13 -18.78 6.10 26.11
CA ARG A 13 -18.85 6.43 27.54
C ARG A 13 -17.73 7.40 27.89
N PHE A 14 -18.09 8.61 28.30
CA PHE A 14 -17.14 9.56 28.89
C PHE A 14 -16.89 9.20 30.35
N VAL A 15 -15.61 9.03 30.71
CA VAL A 15 -15.15 8.90 32.09
C VAL A 15 -14.48 10.22 32.47
N GLY A 16 -15.19 11.07 33.21
CA GLY A 16 -14.64 12.33 33.73
C GLY A 16 -13.69 12.06 34.90
N THR A 17 -12.46 12.52 34.79
CA THR A 17 -11.48 12.55 35.89
C THR A 17 -11.65 13.86 36.66
N SER A 18 -12.15 13.78 37.89
CA SER A 18 -12.17 14.91 38.83
C SER A 18 -10.79 15.09 39.46
N GLY A 19 -10.07 16.13 39.03
CA GLY A 19 -8.85 16.61 39.68
C GLY A 19 -8.86 18.14 39.70
N ASN A 20 -8.94 18.71 40.90
CA ASN A 20 -8.91 20.16 41.15
C ASN A 20 -7.60 20.77 40.67
N CYS A 21 -7.68 21.87 39.91
CA CYS A 21 -6.54 22.72 39.56
C CYS A 21 -6.72 24.09 40.21
N GLU A 22 -5.89 24.36 41.21
CA GLU A 22 -5.62 25.68 41.78
C GLU A 22 -4.61 26.40 40.87
N ASP A 23 -5.10 27.04 39.82
CA ASP A 23 -4.60 28.31 39.23
C ASP A 23 -5.41 28.58 37.96
N CYS A 24 -6.50 29.34 38.08
CA CYS A 24 -7.39 29.68 36.97
C CYS A 24 -7.62 31.19 36.93
N ASP A 25 -6.64 31.98 36.50
CA ASP A 25 -6.87 33.38 36.15
C ASP A 25 -6.29 33.81 34.78
N GLU A 26 -5.74 32.89 33.97
CA GLU A 26 -5.31 33.20 32.59
C GLU A 26 -6.03 32.42 31.47
N VAL A 27 -7.00 31.55 31.82
CA VAL A 27 -7.70 30.69 30.83
C VAL A 27 -9.07 31.25 30.41
N GLN A 28 -9.72 32.06 31.25
CA GLN A 28 -11.07 32.59 30.94
C GLN A 28 -11.11 33.55 29.74
N GLN A 29 -10.06 34.34 29.51
CA GLN A 29 -10.04 35.26 28.36
C GLN A 29 -9.92 34.56 27.00
N LYS A 30 -9.48 33.29 26.96
CA LYS A 30 -9.41 32.50 25.72
C LYS A 30 -10.65 31.65 25.46
N GLU A 31 -11.41 31.30 26.49
CA GLU A 31 -12.68 30.56 26.33
C GLU A 31 -13.83 31.48 25.87
N ASP A 32 -13.87 32.74 26.30
CA ASP A 32 -14.90 33.69 25.85
C ASP A 32 -14.75 34.12 24.38
N ALA A 33 -13.55 34.01 23.81
CA ALA A 33 -13.31 34.27 22.38
C ALA A 33 -13.76 33.11 21.47
N LEU A 34 -13.87 31.88 22.01
CA LEU A 34 -14.32 30.69 21.26
C LEU A 34 -15.83 30.48 21.34
N ASN A 35 -16.50 30.98 22.38
CA ASN A 35 -17.96 30.88 22.50
C ASN A 35 -18.75 31.89 21.66
N LYS A 36 -18.10 32.91 21.09
CA LYS A 36 -18.78 33.90 20.24
C LYS A 36 -19.00 33.43 18.80
N ASP A 37 -18.27 32.41 18.36
CA ASP A 37 -18.35 31.88 17.00
C ASP A 37 -19.24 30.64 16.86
N ILE A 38 -19.80 30.11 17.98
CA ILE A 38 -20.66 28.91 17.98
C ILE A 38 -22.15 29.26 17.84
N GLU A 39 -22.58 30.50 18.08
CA GLU A 39 -23.99 30.91 17.88
C GLU A 39 -24.38 31.14 16.40
N GLY A 40 -23.42 31.05 15.46
CA GLY A 40 -23.66 31.26 14.03
C GLY A 40 -23.84 30.00 13.18
N ASP A 41 -23.50 28.81 13.68
CA ASP A 41 -23.41 27.58 12.87
C ASP A 41 -24.45 26.52 13.29
N GLN A 42 -25.68 26.97 13.57
CA GLN A 42 -26.81 26.05 13.64
C GLN A 42 -27.28 25.72 12.23
N VAL A 43 -26.80 24.60 11.70
CA VAL A 43 -27.36 23.96 10.51
C VAL A 43 -28.87 23.78 10.66
N ASN A 44 -29.64 24.62 9.98
CA ASN A 44 -31.09 24.51 9.89
C ASN A 44 -31.42 23.25 9.09
N LEU A 45 -31.60 22.14 9.79
CA LEU A 45 -32.05 20.87 9.22
C LEU A 45 -33.47 21.07 8.69
N SER A 46 -33.55 21.29 7.37
CA SER A 46 -34.82 21.43 6.67
C SER A 46 -35.75 20.25 6.99
N GLN A 47 -37.06 20.53 7.03
CA GLN A 47 -38.11 19.55 7.35
C GLN A 47 -38.07 18.28 6.47
N ALA A 48 -37.38 18.34 5.32
CA ALA A 48 -37.14 17.20 4.43
C ALA A 48 -36.33 16.08 5.10
N SER A 49 -35.34 16.40 5.95
CA SER A 49 -34.53 15.39 6.66
C SER A 49 -35.33 14.69 7.76
N LEU A 50 -36.30 15.37 8.37
CA LEU A 50 -37.15 14.80 9.42
C LEU A 50 -38.23 13.84 8.87
N LEU A 51 -38.64 14.03 7.61
CA LEU A 51 -39.62 13.15 6.94
C LEU A 51 -38.99 11.85 6.46
N LEU A 52 -37.70 11.87 6.08
CA LEU A 52 -36.97 10.67 5.66
C LEU A 52 -36.64 9.73 6.83
N ALA A 53 -36.54 10.24 8.05
CA ALA A 53 -36.25 9.45 9.24
C ALA A 53 -37.46 8.70 9.84
N LYS A 54 -38.69 8.99 9.38
CA LYS A 54 -39.92 8.38 9.93
C LYS A 54 -40.38 7.09 9.23
N ASP A 55 -39.70 6.67 8.15
CA ASP A 55 -40.15 5.53 7.34
C ASP A 55 -39.47 4.18 7.68
N GLN A 56 -38.57 4.15 8.69
CA GLN A 56 -37.76 2.95 8.98
C GLN A 56 -38.01 2.27 10.33
N THR A 57 -39.18 2.44 10.95
CA THR A 57 -39.58 1.62 12.10
C THR A 57 -40.97 1.03 11.93
N ASN A 58 -41.06 -0.07 11.20
CA ASN A 58 -42.16 -1.03 11.34
C ASN A 58 -41.62 -2.46 11.16
N PRO A 59 -41.31 -3.18 12.25
CA PRO A 59 -40.86 -4.56 12.20
C PRO A 59 -42.07 -5.49 12.30
N ASP A 60 -42.88 -5.59 11.24
CA ASP A 60 -43.92 -6.62 11.18
C ASP A 60 -44.36 -6.95 9.75
N LYS A 61 -43.49 -7.64 8.99
CA LYS A 61 -43.92 -8.49 7.87
C LYS A 61 -42.84 -9.46 7.40
N LEU A 62 -42.64 -10.53 8.16
CA LEU A 62 -42.02 -11.77 7.70
C LEU A 62 -43.12 -12.84 7.58
N ALA A 63 -43.52 -13.19 6.35
CA ALA A 63 -43.75 -14.59 5.91
C ALA A 63 -44.45 -14.69 4.54
N LYS A 64 -43.85 -15.53 3.69
CA LYS A 64 -44.41 -16.34 2.58
C LYS A 64 -44.86 -15.66 1.27
N GLY A 65 -43.95 -15.77 0.29
CA GLY A 65 -44.08 -16.43 -1.01
C GLY A 65 -45.40 -16.34 -1.80
N GLU A 66 -45.34 -15.80 -3.01
CA GLU A 66 -45.44 -16.55 -4.27
C GLU A 66 -45.15 -15.62 -5.46
N LYS A 67 -44.86 -16.25 -6.60
CA LYS A 67 -44.56 -15.62 -7.90
C LYS A 67 -45.71 -14.72 -8.34
N ASP A 68 -45.39 -13.60 -8.97
CA ASP A 68 -46.10 -13.16 -10.17
C ASP A 68 -45.20 -12.26 -11.02
N GLN A 69 -45.11 -12.64 -12.29
CA GLN A 69 -44.67 -11.77 -13.37
C GLN A 69 -45.80 -10.78 -13.63
N GLU A 70 -45.56 -9.48 -13.51
CA GLU A 70 -46.25 -8.54 -14.37
C GLU A 70 -45.40 -7.32 -14.69
N SER A 71 -45.41 -7.07 -15.99
CA SER A 71 -44.80 -5.98 -16.74
C SER A 71 -45.18 -4.61 -16.18
N ALA A 72 -44.17 -3.80 -15.88
CA ALA A 72 -44.33 -2.36 -15.82
C ALA A 72 -43.24 -1.71 -16.67
N THR A 73 -43.64 -1.36 -17.89
CA THR A 73 -43.01 -0.40 -18.79
C THR A 73 -42.61 0.86 -18.03
N GLY A 74 -41.34 0.91 -17.60
CA GLY A 74 -40.67 2.13 -17.16
C GLY A 74 -39.75 2.58 -18.28
N SER A 75 -40.14 3.65 -18.96
CA SER A 75 -39.42 4.33 -20.03
C SER A 75 -37.96 4.60 -19.64
N SER A 76 -37.05 3.67 -19.97
CA SER A 76 -35.62 3.92 -19.94
C SER A 76 -35.32 4.84 -21.11
N SER A 77 -35.23 6.14 -20.82
CA SER A 77 -34.70 7.13 -21.75
C SER A 77 -33.36 6.61 -22.26
N GLN A 78 -33.36 6.14 -23.50
CA GLN A 78 -32.14 5.82 -24.25
C GLN A 78 -31.38 7.12 -24.44
N SER A 79 -30.47 7.42 -23.51
CA SER A 79 -29.34 8.28 -23.77
C SER A 79 -28.16 7.32 -23.93
N GLY A 80 -27.75 7.08 -25.17
CA GLY A 80 -26.48 6.41 -25.43
C GLY A 80 -25.31 7.20 -24.83
N PRO A 81 -24.10 6.62 -24.76
CA PRO A 81 -22.93 7.33 -24.26
C PRO A 81 -22.76 8.65 -25.04
N LYS A 82 -22.94 9.79 -24.36
CA LYS A 82 -22.70 11.10 -24.95
C LYS A 82 -21.22 11.22 -25.25
N VAL A 83 -20.89 11.71 -26.44
CA VAL A 83 -19.50 12.01 -26.80
C VAL A 83 -19.06 13.25 -26.01
N GLU A 84 -17.80 13.31 -25.58
CA GLU A 84 -17.23 14.42 -24.79
C GLU A 84 -17.52 15.83 -25.35
N ALA A 85 -17.63 15.94 -26.67
CA ALA A 85 -17.95 17.18 -27.37
C ALA A 85 -19.39 17.67 -27.15
N GLU A 86 -20.33 16.77 -26.83
CA GLU A 86 -21.77 17.01 -26.66
C GLU A 86 -22.16 17.27 -25.19
N LEU A 87 -21.18 17.22 -24.28
CA LEU A 87 -21.37 17.48 -22.86
C LEU A 87 -21.49 18.98 -22.59
N SER A 88 -22.34 19.35 -21.62
CA SER A 88 -22.38 20.71 -21.06
C SER A 88 -21.05 21.05 -20.38
N GLU A 89 -20.80 22.33 -20.11
CA GLU A 89 -19.56 22.75 -19.45
C GLU A 89 -19.45 22.14 -18.04
N GLU A 90 -20.57 22.01 -17.33
CA GLU A 90 -20.66 21.36 -16.03
C GLU A 90 -20.37 19.85 -16.14
N GLU A 91 -20.98 19.16 -17.12
CA GLU A 91 -20.72 17.74 -17.40
C GLU A 91 -19.24 17.49 -17.73
N ARG A 92 -18.58 18.42 -18.46
CA ARG A 92 -17.15 18.34 -18.78
C ARG A 92 -16.26 18.52 -17.56
N GLN A 93 -16.62 19.40 -16.62
CA GLN A 93 -15.88 19.56 -15.38
C GLN A 93 -15.93 18.28 -14.53
N ILE A 94 -17.12 17.69 -14.37
CA ILE A 94 -17.30 16.41 -13.68
C ILE A 94 -16.44 15.33 -14.34
N LEU A 95 -16.48 15.24 -15.67
CA LEU A 95 -15.69 14.25 -16.40
C LEU A 95 -14.18 14.44 -16.20
N LYS A 96 -13.71 15.69 -16.20
CA LYS A 96 -12.30 16.02 -15.95
C LYS A 96 -11.86 15.57 -14.55
N GLU A 97 -12.69 15.81 -13.54
CA GLU A 97 -12.44 15.36 -12.16
C GLU A 97 -12.41 13.84 -12.04
N LEU A 98 -13.36 13.14 -12.67
CA LEU A 98 -13.39 11.68 -12.68
C LEU A 98 -12.15 11.07 -13.36
N LYS A 99 -11.71 11.65 -14.48
CA LYS A 99 -10.48 11.23 -15.16
C LYS A 99 -9.24 11.45 -14.32
N ALA A 100 -9.16 12.60 -13.63
CA ALA A 100 -8.04 12.89 -12.74
C ALA A 100 -7.99 11.89 -11.58
N ARG A 101 -9.15 11.63 -10.95
CA ARG A 101 -9.25 10.65 -9.86
C ARG A 101 -8.93 9.23 -10.33
N ASP A 102 -9.40 8.80 -11.50
CA ASP A 102 -9.05 7.47 -12.04
C ASP A 102 -7.55 7.31 -12.26
N ALA A 103 -6.89 8.31 -12.82
CA ALA A 103 -5.45 8.29 -13.00
C ALA A 103 -4.70 8.20 -11.65
N GLU A 104 -5.14 8.97 -10.65
CA GLU A 104 -4.56 8.97 -9.30
C GLU A 104 -4.76 7.63 -8.60
N VAL A 105 -5.98 7.09 -8.60
CA VAL A 105 -6.32 5.79 -7.99
C VAL A 105 -5.51 4.68 -8.64
N ARG A 106 -5.43 4.63 -9.97
CA ARG A 106 -4.63 3.62 -10.67
C ARG A 106 -3.15 3.73 -10.34
N ALA A 107 -2.61 4.96 -10.27
CA ALA A 107 -1.22 5.17 -9.88
C ALA A 107 -0.96 4.76 -8.42
N HIS A 108 -1.92 5.02 -7.53
CA HIS A 108 -1.88 4.62 -6.13
C HIS A 108 -1.84 3.10 -5.99
N GLU A 109 -2.79 2.38 -6.60
CA GLU A 109 -2.83 0.92 -6.57
C GLU A 109 -1.61 0.28 -7.26
N GLN A 110 -1.13 0.88 -8.34
CA GLN A 110 0.07 0.41 -9.02
C GLN A 110 1.32 0.54 -8.14
N ALA A 111 1.41 1.59 -7.32
CA ALA A 111 2.50 1.77 -6.36
C ALA A 111 2.47 0.68 -5.30
N HIS A 112 1.30 0.35 -4.75
CA HIS A 112 1.14 -0.78 -3.84
C HIS A 112 1.55 -2.10 -4.48
N LEU A 113 1.01 -2.42 -5.66
CA LEU A 113 1.26 -3.68 -6.36
C LEU A 113 2.75 -3.86 -6.69
N SER A 114 3.38 -2.83 -7.24
CA SER A 114 4.81 -2.87 -7.61
C SER A 114 5.73 -3.05 -6.40
N ALA A 115 5.36 -2.48 -5.25
CA ALA A 115 6.13 -2.63 -4.02
C ALA A 115 5.88 -3.97 -3.31
N ALA A 116 4.67 -4.52 -3.42
CA ALA A 116 4.29 -5.82 -2.87
C ALA A 116 4.94 -6.99 -3.61
N GLY A 117 5.10 -6.86 -4.93
CA GLY A 117 5.77 -7.86 -5.77
C GLY A 117 5.10 -9.24 -5.64
N PRO A 118 5.84 -10.31 -5.28
CA PRO A 118 5.29 -11.66 -5.20
C PRO A 118 4.30 -11.88 -4.04
N TYR A 119 4.20 -10.93 -3.10
CA TYR A 119 3.31 -11.05 -1.94
C TYR A 119 1.93 -10.42 -2.15
N ALA A 120 1.68 -9.85 -3.34
CA ALA A 120 0.34 -9.40 -3.72
C ALA A 120 -0.56 -10.59 -4.04
N ASN A 121 -1.75 -10.61 -3.44
CA ASN A 121 -2.79 -11.60 -3.66
C ASN A 121 -3.64 -11.25 -4.90
N GLY A 122 -2.97 -11.18 -6.05
CA GLY A 122 -3.62 -10.94 -7.35
C GLY A 122 -3.60 -9.48 -7.80
N ALA A 123 -4.49 -9.18 -8.75
CA ALA A 123 -4.60 -7.86 -9.35
C ALA A 123 -5.30 -6.85 -8.40
N PRO A 124 -5.05 -5.54 -8.56
CA PRO A 124 -5.78 -4.52 -7.83
C PRO A 124 -7.28 -4.60 -8.12
N LYS A 125 -8.07 -4.38 -7.09
CA LYS A 125 -9.52 -4.19 -7.23
C LYS A 125 -9.80 -2.70 -7.31
N PHE A 126 -10.80 -2.34 -8.08
CA PHE A 126 -11.19 -0.95 -8.28
C PHE A 126 -12.69 -0.79 -8.02
N GLU A 127 -13.04 0.32 -7.41
CA GLU A 127 -14.40 0.82 -7.30
C GLU A 127 -14.64 1.85 -8.39
N TYR A 128 -15.75 1.72 -9.11
CA TYR A 128 -16.02 2.50 -10.30
C TYR A 128 -17.21 3.44 -10.12
N GLN A 129 -17.11 4.61 -10.74
CA GLN A 129 -18.21 5.54 -10.92
C GLN A 129 -18.45 5.77 -12.42
N THR A 130 -19.72 5.74 -12.84
CA THR A 130 -20.10 6.05 -14.22
C THR A 130 -20.13 7.56 -14.43
N GLY A 131 -19.36 8.03 -15.41
CA GLY A 131 -19.33 9.44 -15.83
C GLY A 131 -20.49 9.84 -16.74
N PRO A 132 -20.65 11.15 -17.01
CA PRO A 132 -21.70 11.67 -17.90
C PRO A 132 -21.53 11.24 -19.37
N ASP A 133 -20.35 10.73 -19.73
CA ASP A 133 -20.04 10.11 -21.03
C ASP A 133 -20.43 8.61 -21.09
N GLY A 134 -20.98 8.05 -20.00
CA GLY A 134 -21.37 6.65 -19.88
C GLY A 134 -20.20 5.68 -19.64
N LYS A 135 -18.97 6.18 -19.42
CA LYS A 135 -17.80 5.33 -19.11
C LYS A 135 -17.59 5.19 -17.61
N GLN A 136 -16.91 4.12 -17.22
CA GLN A 136 -16.56 3.87 -15.81
C GLN A 136 -15.16 4.40 -15.51
N TYR A 137 -15.04 5.12 -14.39
CA TYR A 137 -13.81 5.71 -13.87
C TYR A 137 -13.55 5.17 -12.47
N ALA A 138 -12.31 4.76 -12.16
CA ALA A 138 -11.95 4.27 -10.84
C ALA A 138 -11.93 5.44 -9.85
N VAL A 139 -12.68 5.32 -8.76
CA VAL A 139 -12.77 6.32 -7.70
C VAL A 139 -12.17 5.84 -6.38
N GLY A 140 -11.92 4.53 -6.29
CA GLY A 140 -11.20 3.87 -5.20
C GLY A 140 -10.59 2.56 -5.68
N GLY A 141 -9.71 1.98 -4.87
CA GLY A 141 -9.12 0.69 -5.15
C GLY A 141 -8.46 0.09 -3.92
N GLU A 142 -8.10 -1.19 -4.03
CA GLU A 142 -7.29 -1.88 -3.03
C GLU A 142 -6.40 -2.97 -3.66
N VAL A 143 -5.22 -3.17 -3.08
CA VAL A 143 -4.35 -4.32 -3.33
C VAL A 143 -4.37 -5.25 -2.12
N SER A 144 -4.86 -6.47 -2.31
CA SER A 144 -4.80 -7.49 -1.26
C SER A 144 -3.35 -7.99 -1.10
N ILE A 145 -2.81 -7.99 0.13
CA ILE A 145 -1.44 -8.43 0.43
C ILE A 145 -1.48 -9.62 1.40
N ASP A 146 -0.67 -10.64 1.18
CA ASP A 146 -0.57 -11.81 2.07
C ASP A 146 0.27 -11.52 3.31
N THR A 147 -0.38 -11.28 4.44
CA THR A 147 0.26 -11.04 5.75
C THR A 147 0.58 -12.33 6.54
N SER A 148 0.40 -13.51 5.93
CA SER A 148 0.65 -14.77 6.62
C SER A 148 2.16 -15.02 6.81
N PRO A 149 2.57 -15.65 7.93
CA PRO A 149 3.95 -16.08 8.11
C PRO A 149 4.36 -17.14 7.07
N VAL A 150 5.65 -17.26 6.82
CA VAL A 150 6.23 -18.37 6.04
C VAL A 150 6.42 -19.55 6.99
N PRO A 151 5.74 -20.70 6.78
CA PRO A 151 5.81 -21.84 7.68
C PRO A 151 7.23 -22.37 7.86
N GLY A 152 7.64 -22.61 9.11
CA GLY A 152 8.95 -23.22 9.45
C GLY A 152 10.17 -22.40 9.05
N ASN A 153 10.00 -21.10 8.75
CA ASN A 153 11.13 -20.24 8.41
C ASN A 153 10.88 -18.80 8.94
N PRO A 154 11.25 -18.51 10.19
CA PRO A 154 11.06 -17.19 10.77
C PRO A 154 11.92 -16.12 10.08
N GLU A 155 13.09 -16.48 9.55
CA GLU A 155 13.92 -15.51 8.81
C GLU A 155 13.26 -15.08 7.48
N ALA A 156 12.66 -16.02 6.75
CA ALA A 156 11.86 -15.73 5.56
C ALA A 156 10.60 -14.93 5.91
N THR A 157 9.96 -15.23 7.05
CA THR A 157 8.84 -14.46 7.57
C THR A 157 9.22 -13.01 7.84
N ALA A 158 10.36 -12.75 8.51
CA ALA A 158 10.84 -11.40 8.76
C ALA A 158 11.13 -10.62 7.46
N ARG A 159 11.71 -11.28 6.44
CA ARG A 159 11.93 -10.68 5.11
C ARG A 159 10.62 -10.37 4.38
N LYS A 160 9.66 -11.29 4.40
CA LYS A 160 8.33 -11.13 3.83
C LYS A 160 7.60 -9.96 4.49
N ALA A 161 7.55 -9.96 5.83
CA ALA A 161 6.92 -8.92 6.62
C ALA A 161 7.52 -7.53 6.36
N ARG A 162 8.85 -7.42 6.24
CA ARG A 162 9.50 -6.16 5.84
C ARG A 162 9.03 -5.67 4.47
N THR A 163 8.92 -6.58 3.51
CA THR A 163 8.47 -6.26 2.14
C THR A 163 7.03 -5.77 2.15
N ILE A 164 6.16 -6.44 2.89
CA ILE A 164 4.74 -6.06 3.07
C ILE A 164 4.63 -4.67 3.70
N LYS A 165 5.37 -4.42 4.79
CA LYS A 165 5.40 -3.11 5.44
C LYS A 165 5.79 -2.00 4.47
N ARG A 166 6.82 -2.22 3.65
CA ARG A 166 7.24 -1.27 2.62
C ARG A 166 6.17 -1.08 1.55
N ALA A 167 5.50 -2.15 1.14
CA ALA A 167 4.46 -2.09 0.11
C ALA A 167 3.22 -1.31 0.56
N ALA A 168 2.79 -1.53 1.80
CA ALA A 168 1.68 -0.80 2.40
C ALA A 168 2.00 0.70 2.56
N LEU A 169 3.27 1.07 2.80
CA LEU A 169 3.70 2.47 2.90
C LEU A 169 4.26 3.04 1.59
N ALA A 170 4.02 2.39 0.44
CA ALA A 170 4.66 2.76 -0.82
C ALA A 170 4.09 4.05 -1.45
N PRO A 171 2.77 4.29 -1.48
CA PRO A 171 2.24 5.57 -1.95
C PRO A 171 2.61 6.73 -1.02
N ARG A 172 2.54 7.95 -1.54
CA ARG A 172 2.83 9.17 -0.77
C ARG A 172 1.82 9.44 0.33
N ASP A 173 0.57 9.08 0.11
CA ASP A 173 -0.55 9.27 1.04
C ASP A 173 -1.27 7.93 1.25
N PRO A 174 -0.69 7.01 2.06
CA PRO A 174 -1.30 5.71 2.30
C PRO A 174 -2.63 5.84 3.04
N SER A 175 -3.60 4.99 2.71
CA SER A 175 -4.88 4.99 3.42
C SER A 175 -4.73 4.48 4.85
N SER A 176 -5.75 4.73 5.68
CA SER A 176 -5.78 4.19 7.05
C SER A 176 -5.71 2.64 7.10
N GLN A 177 -6.18 1.96 6.04
CA GLN A 177 -6.08 0.51 5.91
C GLN A 177 -4.64 0.07 5.66
N ASP A 178 -3.94 0.78 4.78
CA ASP A 178 -2.54 0.48 4.46
C ASP A 178 -1.64 0.67 5.69
N VAL A 179 -1.89 1.74 6.47
CA VAL A 179 -1.18 1.96 7.73
C VAL A 179 -1.40 0.81 8.72
N LYS A 180 -2.62 0.25 8.79
CA LYS A 180 -2.91 -0.93 9.64
C LYS A 180 -2.16 -2.17 9.15
N VAL A 181 -2.13 -2.43 7.84
CA VAL A 181 -1.37 -3.55 7.25
C VAL A 181 0.13 -3.37 7.53
N ALA A 182 0.64 -2.14 7.43
CA ALA A 182 2.03 -1.83 7.75
C ALA A 182 2.36 -2.09 9.23
N ALA A 183 1.44 -1.75 10.14
CA ALA A 183 1.59 -2.02 11.57
C ALA A 183 1.57 -3.52 11.88
N GLN A 184 0.64 -4.28 11.28
CA GLN A 184 0.58 -5.74 11.40
C GLN A 184 1.87 -6.39 10.88
N ALA A 185 2.36 -5.94 9.72
CA ALA A 185 3.61 -6.43 9.16
C ALA A 185 4.82 -6.07 10.04
N ALA A 186 4.82 -4.91 10.70
CA ALA A 186 5.87 -4.55 11.66
C ALA A 186 5.87 -5.46 12.89
N GLN A 187 4.69 -5.82 13.41
CA GLN A 187 4.55 -6.77 14.51
C GLN A 187 5.04 -8.16 14.12
N LEU A 188 4.62 -8.64 12.95
CA LEU A 188 5.07 -9.93 12.39
C LEU A 188 6.60 -9.95 12.18
N GLU A 189 7.17 -8.86 11.65
CA GLU A 189 8.62 -8.74 11.49
C GLU A 189 9.35 -8.80 12.83
N ALA A 190 8.83 -8.13 13.87
CA ALA A 190 9.43 -8.15 15.19
C ALA A 190 9.39 -9.55 15.82
N GLN A 191 8.24 -10.21 15.77
CA GLN A 191 8.07 -11.56 16.29
C GLN A 191 9.00 -12.56 15.57
N ALA A 192 8.97 -12.58 14.24
CA ALA A 192 9.78 -13.50 13.45
C ALA A 192 11.29 -13.29 13.63
N ARG A 193 11.73 -12.05 13.91
CA ARG A 193 13.14 -11.78 14.25
C ARG A 193 13.54 -12.31 15.63
N LEU A 194 12.61 -12.39 16.58
CA LEU A 194 12.87 -12.99 17.90
C LEU A 194 12.95 -14.51 17.76
N GLU A 195 12.00 -15.12 17.04
CA GLU A 195 11.99 -16.56 16.76
C GLU A 195 13.26 -17.00 16.00
N ALA A 196 13.64 -16.28 14.93
CA ALA A 196 14.87 -16.59 14.18
C ALA A 196 16.16 -16.43 14.99
N LYS A 197 16.15 -15.65 16.08
CA LYS A 197 17.29 -15.53 17.00
C LYS A 197 17.32 -16.68 17.99
N ALA A 198 16.16 -17.12 18.48
CA ALA A 198 16.04 -18.27 19.37
C ALA A 198 16.49 -19.56 18.66
N GLU A 199 15.99 -19.83 17.45
CA GLU A 199 16.41 -20.99 16.65
C GLU A 199 17.92 -21.02 16.41
N LYS A 200 18.54 -19.86 16.12
CA LYS A 200 20.00 -19.75 15.95
C LYS A 200 20.80 -19.90 17.24
N ALA A 201 20.18 -19.69 18.40
CA ALA A 201 20.81 -19.93 19.69
C ALA A 201 20.75 -21.42 20.03
N GLU A 202 19.59 -22.05 19.86
CA GLU A 202 19.39 -23.49 20.05
C GLU A 202 20.32 -24.31 19.13
N GLU A 203 20.38 -23.98 17.84
CA GLU A 203 21.26 -24.67 16.88
C GLU A 203 22.76 -24.58 17.27
N LYS A 204 23.18 -23.49 17.92
CA LYS A 204 24.54 -23.33 18.42
C LYS A 204 24.82 -24.11 19.70
N GLU A 205 23.82 -24.27 20.55
CA GLU A 205 23.93 -25.08 21.77
C GLU A 205 24.04 -26.57 21.40
N ASP A 206 23.18 -27.07 20.50
CA ASP A 206 23.22 -28.44 19.96
C ASP A 206 24.52 -28.75 19.22
N ALA A 207 25.05 -27.79 18.44
CA ALA A 207 26.35 -27.94 17.77
C ALA A 207 27.54 -27.93 18.74
N SER A 208 27.42 -27.33 19.93
CA SER A 208 28.48 -27.32 20.94
C SER A 208 28.54 -28.62 21.77
N GLU A 209 27.41 -29.35 21.89
CA GLU A 209 27.37 -30.64 22.59
C GLU A 209 27.92 -31.79 21.75
N THR A 210 27.90 -31.69 20.41
CA THR A 210 28.42 -32.70 19.49
C THR A 210 29.94 -32.63 19.25
N GLU A 211 30.58 -31.48 19.52
CA GLU A 211 32.04 -31.28 19.36
C GLU A 211 32.87 -31.66 20.62
N ASN A 212 32.23 -31.99 21.75
CA ASN A 212 32.93 -32.44 22.98
C ASN A 212 33.15 -33.97 23.06
N SER A 213 32.93 -34.71 21.96
CA SER A 213 33.20 -36.16 21.87
C SER A 213 34.13 -36.49 20.69
N SER A 214 35.32 -35.90 20.65
CA SER A 214 36.51 -36.54 20.04
C SER A 214 37.79 -35.97 20.65
N PRO A 215 38.74 -36.82 21.11
CA PRO A 215 39.91 -36.38 21.84
C PRO A 215 41.03 -35.88 20.90
N SER A 216 41.69 -34.80 21.34
CA SER A 216 43.03 -34.34 20.92
C SER A 216 44.06 -35.48 21.17
N ILE A 217 45.14 -35.74 20.41
CA ILE A 217 46.36 -34.99 20.02
C ILE A 217 47.13 -35.96 19.05
N GLU A 218 47.76 -35.52 17.96
CA GLU A 218 49.23 -35.39 17.92
C GLU A 218 49.77 -34.46 16.83
N GLU A 219 50.78 -33.74 17.30
CA GLU A 219 51.61 -32.69 16.73
C GLU A 219 52.59 -33.23 15.68
N ASN A 220 52.81 -32.50 14.58
CA ASN A 220 54.14 -32.49 13.97
C ASN A 220 54.43 -31.15 13.31
N GLN A 221 55.62 -30.65 13.64
CA GLN A 221 56.14 -29.34 13.32
C GLN A 221 56.87 -29.32 11.97
N GLU A 222 57.12 -28.08 11.51
CA GLU A 222 58.10 -27.64 10.52
C GLU A 222 57.86 -27.94 9.03
N SER A 223 57.58 -26.90 8.25
CA SER A 223 58.66 -26.11 7.61
C SER A 223 58.08 -25.09 6.62
N SER A 224 58.51 -23.83 6.75
CA SER A 224 58.49 -22.88 5.64
C SER A 224 59.59 -23.26 4.64
N PRO A 225 59.44 -22.93 3.35
CA PRO A 225 60.20 -21.77 2.90
C PRO A 225 59.41 -20.83 2.00
N ASN A 226 59.75 -19.56 2.16
CA ASN A 226 59.42 -18.44 1.29
C ASN A 226 60.14 -18.63 -0.07
N LEU A 227 59.50 -18.33 -1.21
CA LEU A 227 60.20 -17.88 -2.41
C LEU A 227 59.29 -17.07 -3.33
N GLU A 228 59.72 -15.84 -3.60
CA GLU A 228 59.21 -14.90 -4.60
C GLU A 228 59.25 -15.48 -6.03
N GLY A 229 58.36 -14.96 -6.90
CA GLY A 229 58.71 -14.73 -8.30
C GLY A 229 57.80 -15.32 -9.38
N ASN A 230 56.94 -14.43 -9.92
CA ASN A 230 56.73 -14.16 -11.35
C ASN A 230 56.09 -15.17 -12.33
N LYS A 231 55.26 -14.55 -13.20
CA LYS A 231 54.97 -14.80 -14.62
C LYS A 231 53.83 -15.74 -15.02
N ASP A 232 52.77 -15.10 -15.52
CA ASP A 232 52.29 -15.18 -16.91
C ASP A 232 52.72 -16.42 -17.73
N SER A 233 51.74 -17.28 -18.01
CA SER A 233 51.64 -18.11 -19.23
C SER A 233 50.21 -18.64 -19.27
N ASP A 234 49.31 -18.05 -20.05
CA ASP A 234 49.10 -18.38 -21.48
C ASP A 234 49.01 -19.90 -21.71
N SER A 235 47.77 -20.42 -21.72
CA SER A 235 47.46 -21.66 -22.44
C SER A 235 45.98 -21.71 -22.80
N SER A 236 45.71 -21.32 -24.04
CA SER A 236 44.91 -22.07 -25.02
C SER A 236 43.52 -22.59 -24.59
N ASP A 237 42.50 -21.76 -24.82
CA ASP A 237 41.12 -22.23 -24.93
C ASP A 237 40.50 -21.69 -26.25
N PRO A 238 40.34 -22.52 -27.31
CA PRO A 238 39.95 -22.02 -28.63
C PRO A 238 38.45 -22.19 -28.88
N PHE A 239 37.58 -21.52 -28.10
CA PHE A 239 36.15 -21.48 -28.45
C PHE A 239 35.40 -20.16 -28.23
N ALA A 240 36.09 -19.08 -27.85
CA ALA A 240 35.45 -17.77 -27.72
C ALA A 240 35.95 -16.78 -28.80
N ARG A 241 35.24 -16.71 -29.93
CA ARG A 241 35.32 -15.56 -30.84
C ARG A 241 33.93 -15.04 -31.24
N ARG A 242 33.84 -13.71 -31.20
CA ARG A 242 32.93 -12.79 -31.91
C ARG A 242 31.60 -12.57 -31.15
N VAL A 243 31.27 -11.38 -30.64
CA VAL A 243 31.26 -10.06 -31.29
C VAL A 243 31.47 -8.96 -30.25
N ALA A 244 32.44 -8.06 -30.48
CA ALA A 244 32.46 -6.74 -29.86
C ALA A 244 32.93 -5.73 -30.92
N ASN A 245 32.01 -4.88 -31.39
CA ASN A 245 32.36 -3.70 -32.18
C ASN A 245 31.99 -2.44 -31.38
N ARG A 246 33.03 -1.88 -30.78
CA ARG A 246 33.36 -0.47 -30.60
C ARG A 246 32.27 0.56 -30.93
N PHE A 247 31.82 1.28 -29.90
CA PHE A 247 31.38 2.68 -30.01
C PHE A 247 32.01 3.48 -28.86
N SER A 248 32.88 4.42 -29.20
CA SER A 248 33.49 5.38 -28.27
C SER A 248 33.16 6.79 -28.76
N PRO A 249 32.52 7.66 -27.94
CA PRO A 249 32.33 9.05 -28.28
C PRO A 249 33.34 9.94 -27.54
N SER A 250 34.10 10.75 -28.27
CA SER A 250 34.74 11.95 -27.72
C SER A 250 34.61 13.08 -28.73
N GLY A 251 33.94 14.16 -28.33
CA GLY A 251 33.80 15.37 -29.13
C GLY A 251 34.99 16.32 -29.05
N SER A 252 34.89 17.43 -29.79
CA SER A 252 35.54 18.76 -29.62
C SER A 252 35.59 19.41 -31.01
N THR A 253 34.59 20.25 -31.35
CA THR A 253 34.64 21.73 -31.38
C THR A 253 35.67 22.37 -32.31
N SER A 254 35.17 23.38 -33.05
CA SER A 254 35.89 24.50 -33.70
C SER A 254 36.01 24.43 -35.22
N GLY A 255 35.24 25.27 -35.91
CA GLY A 255 35.32 25.49 -37.36
C GLY A 255 34.46 26.68 -37.77
N ASN A 256 34.99 27.87 -37.53
CA ASN A 256 34.41 29.18 -37.83
C ASN A 256 34.62 29.54 -39.32
N LEU A 257 33.62 30.22 -39.91
CA LEU A 257 33.67 31.26 -40.96
C LEU A 257 34.59 31.12 -42.19
N LEU A 258 33.98 31.24 -43.38
CA LEU A 258 34.37 31.99 -44.61
C LEU A 258 33.91 31.18 -45.84
N ASN A 259 32.79 31.54 -46.48
CA ASN A 259 32.61 32.56 -47.54
C ASN A 259 33.16 32.11 -48.92
N VAL A 260 32.45 32.53 -49.98
CA VAL A 260 32.92 32.76 -51.38
C VAL A 260 32.56 31.71 -52.48
N ILE A 261 31.58 32.11 -53.32
CA ILE A 261 31.52 32.11 -54.81
C ILE A 261 31.50 30.72 -55.51
N SER A 262 30.60 30.37 -56.43
CA SER A 262 29.98 31.12 -57.54
C SER A 262 28.66 30.50 -57.99
#